data_AF-A0A124E886-F1
#
_entry.id   AF-A0A124E886-F1
#
_cell.length_a   1.000
_cell.length_b   1.000
_cell.length_c   1.000
_cell.angle_alpha   90.00
_cell.angle_beta   90.00
_cell.angle_gamma   90.00
#
_symmetry.space_group_name_H-M   'P 1'
#
loop_
_entity.id
_entity.type
_entity.pdbx_description
1 polymer ?
#
loop_
_entity_poly.entity_id
_entity_poly.type
_entity_poly.pdbx_seq_one_letter_code
_entity_poly.pdbx_strand_id
1 'polypeptide(L)'
;MNLGKSLMQVATAPVRIGLAVADAGLEVAAAGLGMAHRTLGEPTAGPSSVAGILGLEDTLERANRLAKLLDEDAPLGRALAPDGPLDRLMRPGGVIDRLTAPGGVLDRLTDEEGGLMRALEPGGLVDQLLAEDGLVERVLAEDGLADRLLAEGGLIDRLTARDGPLEQLADVADTLNRLAPGLEALEPTIAALREAVITLSQVVNPLSNIADRIPFPRRPPRRMPPRAVPSQRIIEPDDE
;
A
#
# COMPACT_ATOMS: atom_id res chain seq x y z
N MET A 1 -8.47 34.51 -64.31
CA MET A 1 -7.90 34.96 -63.00
C MET A 1 -8.44 34.01 -61.92
N ASN A 2 -7.71 33.07 -61.33
CA ASN A 2 -6.79 33.29 -60.21
C ASN A 2 -5.96 32.01 -59.89
N LEU A 3 -5.63 31.17 -60.87
CA LEU A 3 -4.88 29.92 -60.63
C LEU A 3 -3.44 30.16 -60.12
N GLY A 4 -2.83 31.30 -60.45
CA GLY A 4 -1.52 31.70 -59.90
C GLY A 4 -1.55 32.14 -58.43
N LYS A 5 -2.70 32.61 -57.92
CA LYS A 5 -2.83 33.02 -56.50
C LYS A 5 -3.07 31.83 -55.57
N SER A 6 -3.75 30.79 -56.05
CA SER A 6 -4.04 29.59 -55.25
C SER A 6 -2.79 28.74 -54.99
N LEU A 7 -1.90 28.60 -55.98
CA LEU A 7 -0.61 27.90 -55.79
C LEU A 7 0.35 28.65 -54.86
N MET A 8 0.32 29.99 -54.87
CA MET A 8 1.12 30.81 -53.96
C MET A 8 0.58 30.82 -52.52
N GLN A 9 -0.74 30.63 -52.34
CA GLN A 9 -1.35 30.46 -51.02
C GLN A 9 -1.04 29.10 -50.39
N VAL A 10 -0.95 28.02 -51.19
CA VAL A 10 -0.54 26.69 -50.69
C VAL A 10 0.96 26.65 -50.36
N ALA A 11 1.80 27.31 -51.16
CA ALA A 11 3.25 27.39 -50.92
C ALA A 11 3.64 28.20 -49.66
N THR A 12 2.76 29.10 -49.19
CA THR A 12 3.02 29.94 -48.00
C THR A 12 2.15 29.57 -46.79
N ALA A 13 1.27 28.59 -46.91
CA ALA A 13 0.43 28.08 -45.83
C ALA A 13 1.22 27.51 -44.63
N PRO A 14 2.31 26.71 -44.80
CA PRO A 14 3.02 26.15 -43.64
C PRO A 14 3.74 27.23 -42.83
N VAL A 15 4.17 28.32 -43.47
CA VAL A 15 4.84 29.44 -42.80
C VAL A 15 3.86 30.22 -41.91
N ARG A 16 2.59 30.37 -42.32
CA ARG A 16 1.58 31.11 -41.53
C ARG A 16 1.01 30.31 -40.36
N ILE A 17 0.89 29.00 -40.51
CA ILE A 17 0.48 28.10 -39.42
C ILE A 17 1.62 27.99 -38.39
N GLY A 18 2.87 27.92 -38.84
CA GLY A 18 4.05 27.95 -37.95
C GLY A 18 4.18 29.27 -37.17
N LEU A 19 3.87 30.41 -37.80
CA LEU A 19 3.93 31.72 -37.14
C LEU A 19 2.84 31.88 -36.05
N ALA A 20 1.62 31.40 -36.31
CA ALA A 20 0.52 31.47 -35.33
C ALA A 20 0.71 30.54 -34.12
N VAL A 21 1.33 29.37 -34.32
CA VAL A 21 1.71 28.46 -33.22
C VAL A 21 2.92 28.99 -32.45
N ALA A 22 3.85 29.68 -33.12
CA ALA A 22 4.97 30.35 -32.47
C ALA A 22 4.52 31.50 -31.57
N ASP A 23 3.53 32.30 -31.99
CA ASP A 23 2.99 33.41 -31.17
C ASP A 23 2.25 32.88 -29.91
N ALA A 24 1.48 31.79 -30.04
CA ALA A 24 0.82 31.16 -28.89
C ALA A 24 1.83 30.48 -27.94
N GLY A 25 2.89 29.87 -28.48
CA GLY A 25 3.98 29.29 -27.69
C GLY A 25 4.81 30.35 -26.95
N LEU A 26 5.03 31.52 -27.56
CA LEU A 26 5.70 32.66 -26.94
C LEU A 26 4.86 33.27 -25.82
N GLU A 27 3.54 33.33 -25.95
CA GLU A 27 2.66 33.85 -24.90
C GLU A 27 2.57 32.91 -23.69
N VAL A 28 2.53 31.60 -23.90
CA VAL A 28 2.58 30.59 -22.82
C VAL A 28 3.97 30.54 -22.19
N ALA A 29 5.05 30.67 -22.98
CA ALA A 29 6.40 30.80 -22.46
C ALA A 29 6.59 32.09 -21.67
N ALA A 30 6.02 33.22 -22.11
CA ALA A 30 6.04 34.49 -21.39
C ALA A 30 5.18 34.45 -20.11
N ALA A 31 4.04 33.75 -20.12
CA ALA A 31 3.22 33.53 -18.94
C ALA A 31 3.90 32.60 -17.92
N GLY A 32 4.62 31.58 -18.41
CA GLY A 32 5.46 30.70 -17.60
C GLY A 32 6.68 31.42 -17.02
N LEU A 33 7.34 32.27 -17.80
CA LEU A 33 8.43 33.14 -17.34
C LEU A 33 7.95 34.20 -16.35
N GLY A 34 6.74 34.74 -16.52
CA GLY A 34 6.11 35.67 -15.59
C GLY A 34 5.76 35.04 -14.23
N MET A 35 5.35 33.76 -14.21
CA MET A 35 5.19 33.01 -12.96
C MET A 35 6.54 32.63 -12.35
N ALA A 36 7.50 32.17 -13.17
CA ALA A 36 8.83 31.83 -12.70
C ALA A 36 9.54 33.05 -12.08
N HIS A 37 9.43 34.25 -12.69
CA HIS A 37 9.95 35.49 -12.12
C HIS A 37 9.24 35.91 -10.83
N ARG A 38 7.93 35.66 -10.71
CA ARG A 38 7.17 35.94 -9.48
C ARG A 38 7.53 34.97 -8.35
N THR A 39 7.99 33.76 -8.67
CA THR A 39 8.55 32.81 -7.70
C THR A 39 10.06 32.98 -7.45
N LEU A 40 10.79 33.63 -8.36
CA LEU A 40 12.24 33.89 -8.29
C LEU A 40 12.59 35.29 -7.75
N GLY A 41 11.61 36.02 -7.21
CA GLY A 41 11.87 37.20 -6.41
C GLY A 41 11.76 38.49 -7.21
N GLU A 42 10.62 39.16 -7.03
CA GLU A 42 10.53 40.59 -7.21
C GLU A 42 11.16 41.22 -5.96
N PRO A 43 12.32 41.92 -6.05
CA PRO A 43 12.86 42.63 -4.92
C PRO A 43 12.03 43.90 -4.78
N THR A 44 10.89 43.81 -4.09
CA THR A 44 10.28 45.02 -3.52
C THR A 44 11.36 45.67 -2.67
N ALA A 45 11.84 46.83 -3.12
CA ALA A 45 12.93 47.58 -2.55
C ALA A 45 12.68 47.88 -1.06
N GLY A 46 13.19 47.01 -0.20
CA GLY A 46 13.73 47.35 1.12
C GLY A 46 15.25 47.48 0.99
N PRO A 47 15.93 48.29 1.82
CA PRO A 47 17.32 48.65 1.62
C PRO A 47 18.19 47.38 1.56
N SER A 48 18.87 47.21 0.43
CA SER A 48 19.82 46.14 0.11
C SER A 48 20.78 45.91 1.27
N SER A 49 20.49 44.90 2.09
CA SER A 49 21.36 44.47 3.16
C SER A 49 22.41 43.54 2.55
N VAL A 50 23.68 43.84 2.82
CA VAL A 50 24.88 43.15 2.30
C VAL A 50 24.85 41.62 2.56
N ALA A 51 23.96 41.15 3.45
CA ALA A 51 23.70 39.76 3.76
C ALA A 51 23.14 38.92 2.59
N GLY A 52 22.26 39.50 1.76
CA GLY A 52 21.62 38.78 0.64
C GLY A 52 22.57 38.47 -0.51
N ILE A 53 23.60 39.31 -0.72
CA ILE A 53 24.66 39.08 -1.73
C ILE A 53 25.65 37.99 -1.27
N LEU A 54 25.74 37.75 0.04
CA LEU A 54 26.57 36.70 0.63
C LEU A 54 25.83 35.35 0.76
N GLY A 55 24.59 35.24 0.25
CA GLY A 55 23.79 34.01 0.29
C GLY A 55 23.42 33.57 1.71
N LEU A 56 23.56 34.46 2.70
CA LEU A 56 23.40 34.11 4.11
C LEU A 56 21.93 33.83 4.45
N GLU A 57 20.98 34.58 3.90
CA GLU A 57 19.54 34.31 4.06
C GLU A 57 19.13 32.89 3.61
N ASP A 58 19.61 32.41 2.45
CA ASP A 58 19.32 31.05 1.96
C ASP A 58 19.91 29.97 2.87
N THR A 59 21.07 30.23 3.47
CA THR A 59 21.67 29.31 4.43
C THR A 59 20.90 29.27 5.75
N LEU A 60 20.38 30.41 6.22
CA LEU A 60 19.55 30.46 7.42
C LEU A 60 18.22 29.74 7.22
N GLU A 61 17.58 29.93 6.07
CA GLU A 61 16.32 29.24 5.78
C GLU A 61 16.53 27.72 5.66
N ARG A 62 17.61 27.29 4.99
CA ARG A 62 17.98 25.86 4.90
C ARG A 62 18.30 25.29 6.28
N ALA A 63 19.03 26.02 7.11
CA ALA A 63 19.33 25.60 8.48
C ALA A 63 18.06 25.44 9.32
N ASN A 64 17.10 26.36 9.18
CA ASN A 64 15.83 26.30 9.92
C ASN A 64 14.94 25.12 9.45
N ARG A 65 14.94 24.83 8.15
CA ARG A 65 14.25 23.63 7.61
C ARG A 65 14.90 22.33 8.09
N LEU A 66 16.23 22.27 8.15
CA LEU A 66 16.96 21.12 8.70
C LEU A 66 16.69 20.95 10.20
N ALA A 67 16.69 22.04 10.97
CA ALA A 67 16.35 22.02 12.38
C ALA A 67 14.93 21.45 12.61
N LYS A 68 13.96 21.86 11.79
CA LYS A 68 12.58 21.34 11.86
C LYS A 68 12.47 19.85 11.53
N LEU A 69 13.36 19.32 10.69
CA LEU A 69 13.39 17.89 10.36
C LEU A 69 14.06 17.05 11.46
N LEU A 70 15.04 17.63 12.15
CA LEU A 70 15.77 17.00 13.26
C LEU A 70 15.05 17.16 14.61
N ASP A 71 13.92 17.87 14.63
CA ASP A 71 13.08 18.02 15.82
C ASP A 71 12.56 16.67 16.32
N GLU A 72 12.48 16.48 17.63
CA GLU A 72 12.19 15.17 18.26
C GLU A 72 10.80 14.63 17.87
N ASP A 73 9.86 15.53 17.60
CA ASP A 73 8.51 15.22 17.15
C ASP A 73 8.41 14.96 15.64
N ALA A 74 9.43 15.37 14.87
CA ALA A 74 9.50 15.11 13.44
C ALA A 74 9.89 13.65 13.15
N PRO A 75 9.48 13.09 11.99
CA PRO A 75 9.76 11.70 11.66
C PRO A 75 11.25 11.34 11.67
N LEU A 76 12.12 12.24 11.19
CA LEU A 76 13.56 12.01 11.19
C LEU A 76 14.17 12.15 12.59
N GLY A 77 13.76 13.16 13.38
CA GLY A 77 14.19 13.27 14.77
C GLY A 77 13.79 12.06 15.61
N ARG A 78 12.54 11.57 15.50
CA ARG A 78 12.11 10.32 16.17
C ARG A 78 12.87 9.08 15.67
N ALA A 79 13.21 9.03 14.39
CA ALA A 79 13.95 7.92 13.84
C ALA A 79 15.40 7.86 14.35
N LEU A 80 16.03 9.03 14.51
CA LEU A 80 17.39 9.24 15.00
C LEU A 80 17.50 9.33 16.54
N ALA A 81 16.37 9.50 17.24
CA ALA A 81 16.33 9.53 18.69
C ALA A 81 16.95 8.26 19.29
N PRO A 82 17.46 8.31 20.54
CA PRO A 82 17.99 7.12 21.22
C PRO A 82 16.99 5.97 21.21
N ASP A 83 17.45 4.77 20.86
CA ASP A 83 16.63 3.57 20.66
C ASP A 83 15.59 3.69 19.53
N GLY A 84 15.66 4.75 18.72
CA GLY A 84 14.91 4.91 17.48
C GLY A 84 15.30 3.88 16.42
N PRO A 85 14.48 3.67 15.37
CA PRO A 85 14.76 2.70 14.32
C PRO A 85 16.10 2.93 13.62
N LEU A 86 16.47 4.19 13.32
CA LEU A 86 17.75 4.49 12.68
C LEU A 86 18.91 4.37 13.66
N ASP A 87 18.74 4.80 14.91
CA ASP A 87 19.73 4.62 15.97
C ASP A 87 20.08 3.14 16.16
N ARG A 88 19.09 2.25 16.27
CA ARG A 88 19.31 0.80 16.39
C ARG A 88 20.00 0.17 15.17
N LEU A 89 19.76 0.70 13.97
CA LEU A 89 20.40 0.21 12.75
C LEU A 89 21.89 0.62 12.69
N MET A 90 22.21 1.83 13.14
CA MET A 90 23.55 2.43 13.09
C MET A 90 24.40 2.17 14.33
N ARG A 91 23.79 1.83 15.47
CA ARG A 91 24.49 1.51 16.71
C ARG A 91 25.48 0.35 16.50
N PRO A 92 26.61 0.30 17.22
CA PRO A 92 27.52 -0.85 17.17
C PRO A 92 26.81 -2.18 17.43
N GLY A 93 27.06 -3.18 16.59
CA GLY A 93 26.34 -4.46 16.54
C GLY A 93 24.98 -4.41 15.84
N GLY A 94 24.58 -3.23 15.35
CA GLY A 94 23.37 -3.01 14.56
C GLY A 94 23.39 -3.72 13.21
N VAL A 95 22.32 -3.56 12.44
CA VAL A 95 22.23 -4.20 11.11
C VAL A 95 23.23 -3.56 10.15
N ILE A 96 23.34 -2.23 10.12
CA ILE A 96 24.26 -1.55 9.21
C ILE A 96 25.69 -1.91 9.58
N ASP A 97 26.04 -1.82 10.87
CA ASP A 97 27.36 -2.19 11.37
C ASP A 97 27.76 -3.62 10.96
N ARG A 98 26.87 -4.61 11.10
CA ARG A 98 27.14 -6.00 10.66
C ARG A 98 27.21 -6.19 9.14
N LEU A 99 26.47 -5.39 8.38
CA LEU A 99 26.51 -5.43 6.93
C LEU A 99 27.82 -4.84 6.39
N THR A 100 28.30 -3.74 6.98
CA THR A 100 29.49 -2.99 6.56
C THR A 100 30.77 -3.40 7.29
N ALA A 101 30.68 -4.20 8.36
CA ALA A 101 31.84 -4.71 9.08
C ALA A 101 32.75 -5.53 8.14
N PRO A 102 34.07 -5.59 8.41
CA PRO A 102 34.98 -6.49 7.69
C PRO A 102 34.49 -7.95 7.76
N GLY A 103 34.44 -8.64 6.62
CA GLY A 103 33.85 -9.96 6.47
C GLY A 103 32.31 -10.00 6.52
N GLY A 104 31.67 -8.83 6.54
CA GLY A 104 30.22 -8.64 6.53
C GLY A 104 29.58 -9.10 5.22
N VAL A 105 28.26 -8.92 5.12
CA VAL A 105 27.53 -9.31 3.89
C VAL A 105 27.92 -8.42 2.71
N LEU A 106 28.06 -7.10 2.93
CA LEU A 106 28.45 -6.20 1.85
C LEU A 106 29.88 -6.49 1.41
N ASP A 107 30.80 -6.63 2.36
CA ASP A 107 32.21 -6.95 2.10
C ASP A 107 32.34 -8.22 1.24
N ARG A 108 31.67 -9.33 1.62
CA ARG A 108 31.68 -10.58 0.85
C ARG A 108 30.99 -10.51 -0.51
N LEU A 109 30.02 -9.62 -0.68
CA LEU A 109 29.37 -9.41 -1.97
C LEU A 109 30.28 -8.61 -2.90
N THR A 110 30.94 -7.57 -2.39
CA THR A 110 31.80 -6.65 -3.14
C THR A 110 33.26 -7.10 -3.25
N ASP A 111 33.64 -8.16 -2.54
CA ASP A 111 34.94 -8.82 -2.69
C ASP A 111 35.16 -9.28 -4.13
N GLU A 112 36.41 -9.43 -4.55
CA GLU A 112 36.79 -9.80 -5.93
C GLU A 112 36.16 -11.14 -6.35
N GLU A 113 36.10 -12.10 -5.41
CA GLU A 113 35.44 -13.40 -5.63
C GLU A 113 33.95 -13.40 -5.25
N GLY A 114 33.43 -12.25 -4.83
CA GLY A 114 32.09 -12.04 -4.32
C GLY A 114 31.00 -12.26 -5.36
N GLY A 115 29.80 -12.59 -4.88
CA GLY A 115 28.66 -12.89 -5.75
C GLY A 115 28.23 -11.72 -6.64
N LEU A 116 28.44 -10.47 -6.17
CA LEU A 116 28.15 -9.27 -6.97
C LEU A 116 29.21 -9.11 -8.06
N MET A 117 30.50 -9.19 -7.72
CA MET A 117 31.58 -9.03 -8.69
C MET A 117 31.48 -10.10 -9.80
N ARG A 118 31.30 -11.37 -9.45
CA ARG A 118 31.10 -12.46 -10.43
C ARG A 118 29.86 -12.28 -11.31
N ALA A 119 28.81 -11.64 -10.80
CA ALA A 119 27.62 -11.35 -11.60
C ALA A 119 27.87 -10.23 -12.63
N LEU A 120 28.74 -9.27 -12.31
CA LEU A 120 29.11 -8.13 -13.17
C LEU A 120 30.36 -8.38 -14.03
N GLU A 121 31.14 -9.42 -13.74
CA GLU A 121 32.27 -9.82 -14.58
C GLU A 121 31.83 -10.10 -16.02
N PRO A 122 32.72 -9.91 -17.01
CA PRO A 122 32.41 -10.23 -18.41
C PRO A 122 31.93 -11.66 -18.59
N GLY A 123 30.73 -11.83 -19.17
CA GLY A 123 30.07 -13.13 -19.31
C GLY A 123 29.40 -13.65 -18.04
N GLY A 124 29.33 -12.83 -16.99
CA GLY A 124 28.60 -13.08 -15.75
C GLY A 124 27.07 -13.06 -15.93
N LEU A 125 26.34 -13.14 -14.82
CA LEU A 125 24.88 -13.21 -14.85
C LEU A 125 24.24 -11.95 -15.45
N VAL A 126 24.76 -10.76 -15.13
CA VAL A 126 24.23 -9.50 -15.66
C VAL A 126 24.42 -9.45 -17.16
N ASP A 127 25.61 -9.80 -17.65
CA ASP A 127 25.91 -9.90 -19.07
C ASP A 127 25.02 -10.92 -19.78
N GLN A 128 24.80 -12.11 -19.21
CA GLN A 128 23.92 -13.12 -19.81
C GLN A 128 22.44 -12.68 -19.86
N LEU A 129 21.98 -11.91 -18.88
CA LEU A 129 20.62 -11.38 -18.85
C LEU A 129 20.41 -10.29 -19.89
N LEU A 130 21.44 -9.48 -20.13
CA LEU A 130 21.45 -8.32 -21.03
C LEU A 130 22.05 -8.59 -22.42
N ALA A 131 22.57 -9.80 -22.65
CA ALA A 131 23.11 -10.22 -23.93
C ALA A 131 22.03 -10.21 -25.02
N GLU A 132 22.48 -10.23 -26.26
CA GLU A 132 21.62 -10.50 -27.42
C GLU A 132 20.88 -11.83 -27.20
N ASP A 133 19.57 -11.84 -27.41
CA ASP A 133 18.65 -12.96 -27.10
C ASP A 133 18.58 -13.32 -25.59
N GLY A 134 19.08 -12.44 -24.72
CA GLY A 134 19.03 -12.55 -23.27
C GLY A 134 17.60 -12.51 -22.72
N LEU A 135 17.44 -12.85 -21.43
CA LEU A 135 16.10 -12.85 -20.82
C LEU A 135 15.46 -11.46 -20.83
N VAL A 136 16.25 -10.41 -20.58
CA VAL A 136 15.73 -9.04 -20.56
C VAL A 136 15.26 -8.64 -21.96
N GLU A 137 16.08 -8.90 -22.98
CA GLU A 137 15.70 -8.61 -24.37
C GLU A 137 14.46 -9.41 -24.80
N ARG A 138 14.40 -10.72 -24.54
CA ARG A 138 13.23 -11.54 -24.90
C ARG A 138 11.93 -11.11 -24.21
N VAL A 139 12.03 -10.58 -22.99
CA VAL A 139 10.87 -10.04 -22.27
C VAL A 139 10.43 -8.70 -22.87
N LEU A 140 11.38 -7.86 -23.26
CA LEU A 140 11.14 -6.50 -23.76
C LEU A 140 11.04 -6.39 -25.28
N ALA A 141 11.31 -7.46 -26.01
CA ALA A 141 11.23 -7.53 -27.46
C ALA A 141 9.81 -7.23 -27.96
N GLU A 142 9.70 -6.86 -29.24
CA GLU A 142 8.42 -6.76 -29.94
C GLU A 142 7.72 -8.14 -29.90
N ASP A 143 6.42 -8.15 -29.58
CA ASP A 143 5.67 -9.37 -29.24
C ASP A 143 6.25 -10.15 -28.05
N GLY A 144 7.08 -9.53 -27.22
CA GLY A 144 7.63 -10.09 -25.98
C GLY A 144 6.59 -10.17 -24.85
N LEU A 145 7.01 -10.64 -23.67
CA LEU A 145 6.12 -10.75 -22.52
C LEU A 145 5.64 -9.39 -22.03
N ALA A 146 6.55 -8.41 -21.90
CA ALA A 146 6.20 -7.07 -21.47
C ALA A 146 5.24 -6.41 -22.47
N ASP A 147 5.54 -6.53 -23.76
CA ASP A 147 4.72 -5.98 -24.84
C ASP A 147 3.30 -6.58 -24.81
N ARG A 148 3.14 -7.91 -24.75
CA ARG A 148 1.81 -8.55 -24.67
C ARG A 148 1.04 -8.24 -23.40
N LEU A 149 1.73 -8.03 -22.29
CA LEU A 149 1.09 -7.70 -21.02
C LEU A 149 0.57 -6.25 -21.02
N LEU A 150 1.33 -5.33 -21.64
CA LEU A 150 1.05 -3.89 -21.68
C LEU A 150 0.29 -3.44 -22.94
N ALA A 151 0.19 -4.28 -23.96
CA ALA A 151 -0.56 -4.00 -25.18
C ALA A 151 -2.04 -3.71 -24.87
N GLU A 152 -2.69 -2.98 -25.78
CA GLU A 152 -4.14 -2.75 -25.75
C GLU A 152 -4.90 -4.09 -25.74
N GLY A 153 -5.81 -4.27 -24.79
CA GLY A 153 -6.48 -5.55 -24.53
C GLY A 153 -5.60 -6.62 -23.85
N GLY A 154 -4.36 -6.27 -23.48
CA GLY A 154 -3.42 -7.10 -22.74
C GLY A 154 -3.91 -7.44 -21.33
N LEU A 155 -3.09 -8.15 -20.55
CA LEU A 155 -3.49 -8.52 -19.18
C LEU A 155 -3.55 -7.29 -18.27
N ILE A 156 -2.53 -6.42 -18.32
CA ILE A 156 -2.48 -5.23 -17.47
C ILE A 156 -3.63 -4.31 -17.84
N ASP A 157 -3.81 -4.03 -19.14
CA ASP A 157 -4.91 -3.20 -19.63
C ASP A 157 -6.29 -3.73 -19.17
N ARG A 158 -6.58 -5.02 -19.32
CA ARG A 158 -7.85 -5.62 -18.84
C ARG A 158 -8.02 -5.59 -17.32
N LEU A 159 -6.93 -5.75 -16.56
CA LEU A 159 -6.99 -5.70 -15.11
C LEU A 159 -7.21 -4.27 -14.60
N THR A 160 -6.63 -3.28 -15.28
CA THR A 160 -6.72 -1.85 -14.93
C THR A 160 -7.82 -1.09 -15.69
N ALA A 161 -8.56 -1.76 -16.57
CA ALA A 161 -9.67 -1.18 -17.30
C ALA A 161 -10.74 -0.65 -16.34
N ARG A 162 -11.53 0.32 -16.82
CA ARG A 162 -12.72 0.78 -16.11
C ARG A 162 -13.71 -0.37 -15.91
N ASP A 163 -14.27 -0.46 -14.72
CA ASP A 163 -15.09 -1.57 -14.24
C ASP A 163 -14.35 -2.92 -14.24
N GLY A 164 -13.02 -2.87 -14.31
CA GLY A 164 -12.13 -4.03 -14.33
C GLY A 164 -12.01 -4.70 -12.96
N PRO A 165 -11.37 -5.88 -12.90
CA PRO A 165 -11.24 -6.64 -11.65
C PRO A 165 -10.54 -5.85 -10.53
N LEU A 166 -9.53 -5.03 -10.86
CA LEU A 166 -8.82 -4.25 -9.85
C LEU A 166 -9.67 -3.10 -9.29
N GLU A 167 -10.50 -2.47 -10.12
CA GLU A 167 -11.43 -1.43 -9.64
C GLU A 167 -12.52 -2.03 -8.76
N GLN A 168 -13.07 -3.20 -9.12
CA GLN A 168 -14.02 -3.92 -8.27
C GLN A 168 -13.43 -4.31 -6.91
N LEU A 169 -12.17 -4.74 -6.89
CA LEU A 169 -11.47 -5.04 -5.63
C LEU A 169 -11.23 -3.77 -4.82
N ALA A 170 -10.88 -2.65 -5.46
CA ALA A 170 -10.73 -1.37 -4.79
C ALA A 170 -12.06 -0.88 -4.18
N ASP A 171 -13.17 -1.00 -4.92
CA ASP A 171 -14.51 -0.68 -4.43
C ASP A 171 -14.90 -1.53 -3.23
N VAL A 172 -14.64 -2.84 -3.29
CA VAL A 172 -14.87 -3.74 -2.14
C VAL A 172 -14.02 -3.30 -0.95
N ALA A 173 -12.73 -3.01 -1.15
CA ALA A 173 -11.85 -2.52 -0.08
C ALA A 173 -12.38 -1.21 0.53
N ASP A 174 -12.87 -0.28 -0.29
CA ASP A 174 -13.48 0.97 0.15
C ASP A 174 -14.77 0.72 0.95
N THR A 175 -15.61 -0.21 0.52
CA THR A 175 -16.81 -0.58 1.29
C THR A 175 -16.46 -1.18 2.65
N LEU A 176 -15.45 -2.04 2.73
CA LEU A 176 -14.98 -2.61 3.98
C LEU A 176 -14.38 -1.53 4.89
N ASN A 177 -13.62 -0.60 4.33
CA ASN A 177 -13.04 0.51 5.08
C ASN A 177 -14.14 1.45 5.65
N ARG A 178 -15.24 1.64 4.91
CA ARG A 178 -16.42 2.37 5.42
C ARG A 178 -17.17 1.63 6.52
N LEU A 179 -17.14 0.30 6.52
CA LEU A 179 -17.77 -0.54 7.55
C LEU A 179 -16.93 -0.63 8.83
N ALA A 180 -15.61 -0.42 8.76
CA ALA A 180 -14.72 -0.56 9.91
C ALA A 180 -15.13 0.32 11.12
N PRO A 181 -15.42 1.63 10.97
CA PRO A 181 -15.90 2.45 12.09
C PRO A 181 -17.27 1.99 12.63
N GLY A 182 -18.12 1.46 11.75
CA GLY A 182 -19.43 0.93 12.16
C GLY A 182 -19.30 -0.32 13.03
N LEU A 183 -18.33 -1.19 12.73
CA LEU A 183 -18.03 -2.36 13.55
C LEU A 183 -17.41 -1.98 14.91
N GLU A 184 -16.55 -0.97 14.95
CA GLU A 184 -16.00 -0.41 16.19
C GLU A 184 -17.11 0.18 17.07
N ALA A 185 -18.08 0.88 16.46
CA ALA A 185 -19.24 1.41 17.17
C ALA A 185 -20.18 0.32 17.74
N LEU A 186 -20.08 -0.93 17.28
CA LEU A 186 -20.85 -2.06 17.83
C LEU A 186 -20.21 -2.68 19.08
N GLU A 187 -18.93 -2.42 19.36
CA GLU A 187 -18.22 -2.98 20.52
C GLU A 187 -18.96 -2.75 21.87
N PRO A 188 -19.48 -1.53 22.18
CA PRO A 188 -20.20 -1.29 23.42
C PRO A 188 -21.55 -2.03 23.46
N THR A 189 -22.23 -2.17 22.32
CA THR A 189 -23.51 -2.88 22.25
C THR A 189 -23.34 -4.38 22.43
N ILE A 190 -22.25 -4.95 21.90
CA ILE A 190 -21.89 -6.36 22.13
C ILE A 190 -21.55 -6.59 23.60
N ALA A 191 -20.83 -5.65 24.23
CA ALA A 191 -20.52 -5.71 25.65
C ALA A 191 -21.80 -5.69 26.52
N ALA A 192 -22.74 -4.79 26.22
CA ALA A 192 -24.01 -4.70 26.92
C ALA A 192 -24.88 -5.97 26.73
N LEU A 193 -24.93 -6.54 25.52
CA LEU A 193 -25.64 -7.79 25.26
C LEU A 193 -25.05 -8.96 26.06
N ARG A 194 -23.72 -9.05 26.13
CA ARG A 194 -23.03 -10.06 26.94
C ARG A 194 -23.42 -9.94 28.41
N GLU A 195 -23.45 -8.73 28.94
CA GLU A 195 -23.84 -8.48 30.33
C GLU A 195 -25.30 -8.87 30.60
N ALA A 196 -26.22 -8.47 29.72
CA ALA A 196 -27.63 -8.83 29.81
C ALA A 196 -27.88 -10.35 29.75
N VAL A 197 -27.13 -11.08 28.92
CA VAL A 197 -27.20 -12.54 28.85
C VAL A 197 -26.68 -13.18 30.14
N ILE A 198 -25.62 -12.64 30.74
CA ILE A 198 -25.11 -13.12 32.04
C ILE A 198 -26.19 -12.92 33.11
N THR A 199 -26.84 -11.75 33.16
CA THR A 199 -27.92 -11.48 34.13
C THR A 199 -29.12 -12.39 33.90
N LEU A 200 -29.52 -12.61 32.64
CA LEU A 200 -30.62 -13.50 32.31
C LEU A 200 -30.31 -14.95 32.73
N SER A 201 -29.10 -15.44 32.49
CA SER A 201 -28.66 -16.77 32.93
C SER A 201 -28.71 -16.91 34.46
N GLN A 202 -28.32 -15.87 35.20
CA GLN A 202 -28.42 -15.83 36.65
C GLN A 202 -29.87 -15.89 37.16
N VAL A 203 -30.84 -15.36 36.41
CA VAL A 203 -32.27 -15.39 36.77
C VAL A 203 -32.92 -16.71 36.34
N VAL A 204 -32.52 -17.27 35.20
CA VAL A 204 -33.10 -18.51 34.66
C VAL A 204 -32.58 -19.75 35.40
N ASN A 205 -31.33 -19.76 35.89
CA ASN A 205 -30.80 -20.90 36.65
C ASN A 205 -31.63 -21.25 37.92
N PRO A 206 -32.03 -20.28 38.76
CA PRO A 206 -32.97 -20.50 39.85
C PRO A 206 -34.34 -21.02 39.40
N LEU A 207 -34.86 -20.52 38.28
CA LEU A 207 -36.15 -20.97 37.74
C LEU A 207 -36.08 -22.41 37.20
N SER A 208 -34.96 -22.79 36.57
CA SER A 208 -34.69 -24.18 36.18
C SER A 208 -34.61 -25.08 37.40
N ASN A 209 -33.94 -24.64 38.47
CA ASN A 209 -33.87 -25.37 39.75
C ASN A 209 -35.23 -25.46 40.46
N ILE A 210 -36.13 -24.47 40.31
CA ILE A 210 -37.48 -24.54 40.86
C ILE A 210 -38.35 -25.49 40.03
N ALA A 211 -38.22 -25.49 38.71
CA ALA A 211 -38.92 -26.45 37.83
C ALA A 211 -38.55 -27.91 38.16
N ASP A 212 -37.28 -28.19 38.46
CA ASP A 212 -36.81 -29.50 38.91
C ASP A 212 -37.28 -29.87 40.33
N ARG A 213 -37.64 -28.87 41.14
CA ARG A 213 -38.02 -29.01 42.56
C ARG A 213 -39.52 -28.95 42.80
N ILE A 214 -40.35 -28.75 41.77
CA ILE A 214 -41.79 -28.97 41.85
C ILE A 214 -42.01 -30.48 42.01
N PRO A 215 -42.47 -30.96 43.17
CA PRO A 215 -42.85 -32.35 43.30
C PRO A 215 -44.12 -32.52 42.46
N PHE A 216 -43.99 -33.09 41.27
CA PHE A 216 -45.16 -33.67 40.62
C PHE A 216 -45.82 -34.59 41.65
N PRO A 217 -47.12 -34.44 41.93
CA PRO A 217 -47.79 -35.32 42.86
C PRO A 217 -47.62 -36.74 42.34
N ARG A 218 -46.72 -37.50 42.98
CA ARG A 218 -46.66 -38.95 42.85
C ARG A 218 -48.01 -39.44 43.33
N ARG A 219 -48.90 -39.64 42.36
CA ARG A 219 -50.16 -40.36 42.50
C ARG A 219 -49.86 -41.59 43.38
N PRO A 220 -50.62 -41.84 44.46
CA PRO A 220 -50.35 -42.97 45.35
C PRO A 220 -50.26 -44.24 44.50
N PRO A 221 -49.35 -45.17 44.82
CA PRO A 221 -49.17 -46.36 44.02
C PRO A 221 -50.51 -47.09 43.98
N ARG A 222 -51.16 -47.06 42.82
CA ARG A 222 -52.30 -47.92 42.55
C ARG A 222 -51.70 -49.32 42.55
N ARG A 223 -51.89 -50.07 43.65
CA ARG A 223 -51.59 -51.49 43.74
C ARG A 223 -52.32 -52.16 42.57
N MET A 224 -51.59 -52.40 41.49
CA MET A 224 -51.98 -53.38 40.49
C MET A 224 -51.56 -54.76 41.04
N PRO A 225 -52.44 -55.77 40.96
CA PRO A 225 -52.04 -57.14 41.27
C PRO A 225 -50.94 -57.59 40.29
N PRO A 226 -50.05 -58.52 40.67
CA PRO A 226 -48.99 -58.99 39.80
C PRO A 226 -49.61 -59.63 38.55
N ARG A 227 -49.45 -58.98 37.40
CA ARG A 227 -49.73 -59.57 36.10
C ARG A 227 -48.51 -60.40 35.72
N ALA A 228 -48.71 -61.70 35.61
CA ALA A 228 -47.67 -62.65 35.21
C ALA A 228 -47.05 -62.24 33.86
N VAL A 229 -45.73 -62.23 33.80
CA VAL A 229 -44.96 -62.00 32.58
C VAL A 229 -44.87 -63.33 31.83
N PRO A 230 -45.33 -63.42 30.58
CA PRO A 230 -44.89 -64.49 29.69
C PRO A 230 -43.51 -64.12 29.13
N SER A 231 -42.57 -65.03 29.34
CA SER A 231 -41.18 -65.00 28.91
C SER A 231 -41.04 -64.89 27.39
N GLN A 232 -40.29 -63.90 26.91
CA GLN A 232 -39.78 -63.89 25.54
C GLN A 232 -38.28 -63.56 25.52
N ARG A 233 -37.52 -64.66 25.57
CA ARG A 233 -36.38 -65.03 24.73
C ARG A 233 -35.46 -63.89 24.27
N ILE A 234 -34.30 -63.86 24.90
CA ILE A 234 -33.05 -63.25 24.45
C ILE A 234 -32.76 -63.70 23.02
N ILE A 235 -32.51 -62.75 22.13
CA ILE A 235 -31.83 -63.00 20.86
C ILE A 235 -30.50 -62.25 20.99
N GLU A 236 -29.44 -63.03 21.18
CA GLU A 236 -28.05 -62.60 21.00
C GLU A 236 -27.87 -62.16 19.55
N PRO A 237 -27.28 -60.99 19.27
CA PRO A 237 -26.63 -60.76 17.99
C PRO A 237 -25.27 -61.45 18.06
N ASP A 238 -25.15 -62.56 17.34
CA ASP A 238 -23.87 -63.20 17.01
C ASP A 238 -22.97 -62.19 16.28
N ASP A 239 -21.75 -62.04 16.80
CA ASP A 239 -20.61 -61.43 16.14
C ASP A 239 -20.13 -62.32 14.99
N GLU A 240 -20.05 -61.77 13.77
CA GLU A 240 -18.98 -62.03 12.78
C GLU A 240 -18.99 -60.98 11.65
#